data_AF-A0A9W6XD65-F1
#
_entry.id   AF-A0A9W6XD65-F1
#
_cell.length_a   1.000
_cell.length_b   1.000
_cell.length_c   1.000
_cell.angle_alpha   90.00
_cell.angle_beta   90.00
_cell.angle_gamma   90.00
#
_symmetry.space_group_name_H-M   'P 1'
#
loop_
_entity.id
_entity.type
_entity.pdbx_description
1 polymer ?
#
loop_
_entity_poly.entity_id
_entity_poly.type
_entity_poly.pdbx_seq_one_letter_code
_entity_poly.pdbx_strand_id
1 'polypeptide(L)'
;MHHDSGYWGNTEMCSALTNGHVEVVEWLRTHAVPRAECVTEVMDAAAGAGCLDIVRWLHDEFKVNVRNALSNAMSNRQWETSRWILEHGELVMPWINWDQPAKDGALAFLKFLHAHSIGSPGYFTLQAAAWNGHLDIVKWLHCELGATLTADAMRKAAQNGHLDVVKWFHENGCEGCDTATMITAADHGHLDLVKWLFEHGVEVSETIAMNCAARSGHLDVVKWLHDNCKAGRSCQAMDDVATSGRLDVVKYLHENVDVCCTTSAMDGAAREGHLDVVRWLHKHRSEGCTTSAMDWAARNGHLDVVKWLHANRSEGCTTWAMDWAALEGHLDTVKWLHENRPEGCIDKAMDNAAKNGHLDVVKWLHENRTEGCTVGAMNEAAASGHLHVVRWLQRNRREGCTAIAMTRALMRAHFDVVLFLHAHRIEDFSFLGTTFVRHSCVELAQWLLCNYADKLDGCEFEVPTSDWRFNEWCAKVKLHRAREYDASTWWVCEAATLQLDQQA
;
A
#
# COMPACT_ATOMS: atom_id res chain seq x y z
N MET A 1 -34.57 35.62 -34.03
CA MET A 1 -33.13 35.26 -34.00
C MET A 1 -32.95 34.26 -32.87
N HIS A 2 -32.18 33.19 -33.10
CA HIS A 2 -32.04 31.96 -32.30
C HIS A 2 -33.04 30.85 -32.63
N HIS A 3 -32.81 30.15 -33.74
CA HIS A 3 -33.02 28.72 -33.89
C HIS A 3 -32.12 28.21 -35.05
N ASP A 4 -31.54 27.02 -34.85
CA ASP A 4 -31.05 26.10 -35.89
C ASP A 4 -29.58 26.13 -36.36
N SER A 5 -28.64 26.14 -35.42
CA SER A 5 -27.34 25.49 -35.67
C SER A 5 -26.84 24.79 -34.41
N GLY A 6 -27.53 23.72 -33.99
CA GLY A 6 -26.95 22.76 -33.07
C GLY A 6 -25.82 22.02 -33.80
N TYR A 7 -24.59 22.18 -33.34
CA TYR A 7 -23.42 21.53 -33.92
C TYR A 7 -23.26 20.13 -33.34
N TRP A 8 -24.09 19.19 -33.79
CA TRP A 8 -24.12 17.80 -33.33
C TRP A 8 -22.98 16.98 -33.95
N GLY A 9 -22.39 16.05 -33.19
CA GLY A 9 -21.52 14.99 -33.76
C GLY A 9 -20.12 14.84 -33.15
N ASN A 10 -19.76 15.63 -32.13
CA ASN A 10 -18.56 15.36 -31.32
C ASN A 10 -18.97 14.86 -29.92
N THR A 11 -19.30 15.79 -29.03
CA THR A 11 -19.52 15.50 -27.60
C THR A 11 -20.69 14.53 -27.40
N GLU A 12 -21.74 14.63 -28.21
CA GLU A 12 -22.89 13.74 -28.15
C GLU A 12 -22.56 12.34 -28.65
N MET A 13 -21.72 12.23 -29.68
CA MET A 13 -21.30 10.94 -30.22
C MET A 13 -20.33 10.24 -29.26
N CYS A 14 -19.34 10.97 -28.72
CA CYS A 14 -18.46 10.48 -27.66
C CYS A 14 -19.26 10.00 -26.45
N SER A 15 -20.22 10.81 -25.97
CA SER A 15 -21.08 10.44 -24.84
C SER A 15 -21.94 9.22 -25.15
N ALA A 16 -22.50 9.12 -26.35
CA ALA A 16 -23.30 7.97 -26.77
C ALA A 16 -22.46 6.69 -26.85
N LEU A 17 -21.22 6.76 -27.35
CA LEU A 17 -20.28 5.64 -27.41
C LEU A 17 -19.88 5.18 -26.00
N THR A 18 -19.48 6.11 -25.13
CA THR A 18 -19.09 5.80 -23.75
C THR A 18 -20.24 5.19 -22.94
N ASN A 19 -21.48 5.59 -23.21
CA ASN A 19 -22.67 5.09 -22.52
C ASN A 19 -23.36 3.90 -23.24
N GLY A 20 -22.80 3.39 -24.35
CA GLY A 20 -23.35 2.24 -25.07
C GLY A 20 -24.70 2.48 -25.76
N HIS A 21 -25.01 3.73 -26.16
CA HIS A 21 -26.26 4.09 -26.82
C HIS A 21 -26.22 3.82 -28.33
N VAL A 22 -26.25 2.55 -28.72
CA VAL A 22 -26.07 2.08 -30.11
C VAL A 22 -26.99 2.77 -31.12
N GLU A 23 -28.28 2.95 -30.80
CA GLU A 23 -29.24 3.61 -31.69
C GLU A 23 -28.89 5.09 -31.95
N VAL A 24 -28.40 5.78 -30.91
CA VAL A 24 -27.98 7.18 -31.02
C VAL A 24 -26.70 7.29 -31.83
N VAL A 25 -25.75 6.36 -31.64
CA VAL A 25 -24.51 6.29 -32.41
C VAL A 25 -24.79 6.06 -33.90
N GLU A 26 -25.70 5.15 -34.23
CA GLU A 26 -26.11 4.85 -35.62
C GLU A 26 -26.84 6.03 -36.28
N TRP A 27 -27.74 6.68 -35.53
CA TRP A 27 -28.40 7.88 -36.01
C TRP A 27 -27.39 9.01 -36.27
N LEU A 28 -26.48 9.26 -35.32
CA LEU A 28 -25.44 10.29 -35.46
C LEU A 28 -24.48 9.97 -36.62
N ARG A 29 -24.07 8.71 -36.78
CA ARG A 29 -23.23 8.27 -37.92
C ARG A 29 -23.85 8.62 -39.28
N THR A 30 -25.17 8.49 -39.41
CA THR A 30 -25.89 8.70 -40.67
C THR A 30 -26.34 10.14 -40.91
N HIS A 31 -26.50 10.95 -39.85
CA HIS A 31 -27.10 12.28 -39.93
C HIS A 31 -26.16 13.43 -39.50
N ALA A 32 -25.04 13.14 -38.82
CA ALA A 32 -24.13 14.13 -38.26
C ALA A 32 -22.67 13.67 -38.40
N VAL A 33 -22.05 13.95 -39.55
CA VAL A 33 -20.64 13.63 -39.82
C VAL A 33 -19.73 14.39 -38.83
N PRO A 34 -18.85 13.70 -38.07
CA PRO A 34 -17.91 14.33 -37.15
C PRO A 34 -17.01 15.34 -37.89
N ARG A 35 -16.78 16.49 -37.26
CA ARG A 35 -15.85 17.49 -37.78
C ARG A 35 -14.43 16.92 -37.82
N ALA A 36 -13.67 17.27 -38.85
CA ALA A 36 -12.27 16.85 -39.03
C ALA A 36 -11.40 17.07 -37.77
N GLU A 37 -11.65 18.14 -37.02
CA GLU A 37 -10.94 18.50 -35.79
C GLU A 37 -11.29 17.59 -34.58
N CYS A 38 -12.44 16.90 -34.63
CA CYS A 38 -12.99 16.12 -33.52
C CYS A 38 -12.96 14.61 -33.79
N VAL A 39 -12.64 14.18 -35.01
CA VAL A 39 -12.67 12.75 -35.41
C VAL A 39 -11.74 11.91 -34.55
N THR A 40 -10.62 12.47 -34.08
CA THR A 40 -9.71 11.81 -33.14
C THR A 40 -10.38 11.50 -31.80
N GLU A 41 -11.16 12.42 -31.25
CA GLU A 41 -11.85 12.22 -29.97
C GLU A 41 -12.95 11.16 -30.09
N VAL A 42 -13.71 11.18 -31.20
CA VAL A 42 -14.75 10.18 -31.49
C VAL A 42 -14.12 8.80 -31.75
N MET A 43 -12.98 8.74 -32.44
CA MET A 43 -12.21 7.51 -32.64
C MET A 43 -11.72 6.93 -31.30
N ASP A 44 -11.15 7.78 -30.44
CA ASP A 44 -10.66 7.41 -29.12
C ASP A 44 -11.78 6.88 -28.21
N ALA A 45 -12.96 7.50 -28.26
CA ALA A 45 -14.16 7.05 -27.55
C ALA A 45 -14.71 5.74 -28.12
N ALA A 46 -14.78 5.61 -29.45
CA ALA A 46 -15.25 4.39 -30.11
C ALA A 46 -14.35 3.19 -29.83
N ALA A 47 -13.03 3.41 -29.84
CA ALA A 47 -12.05 2.40 -29.53
C ALA A 47 -12.12 1.97 -28.05
N GLY A 48 -12.25 2.92 -27.13
CA GLY A 48 -12.47 2.64 -25.72
C GLY A 48 -13.79 1.90 -25.44
N ALA A 49 -14.84 2.17 -26.21
CA ALA A 49 -16.14 1.50 -26.11
C ALA A 49 -16.21 0.14 -26.84
N GLY A 50 -15.17 -0.26 -27.58
CA GLY A 50 -15.17 -1.51 -28.35
C GLY A 50 -16.06 -1.50 -29.59
N CYS A 51 -16.50 -0.33 -30.05
CA CYS A 51 -17.39 -0.16 -31.21
C CYS A 51 -16.60 -0.29 -32.52
N LEU A 52 -16.21 -1.51 -32.87
CA LEU A 52 -15.32 -1.80 -34.00
C LEU A 52 -15.84 -1.26 -35.35
N ASP A 53 -17.15 -1.29 -35.59
CA ASP A 53 -17.73 -0.78 -36.83
C ASP A 53 -17.56 0.74 -36.99
N ILE A 54 -17.60 1.48 -35.88
CA ILE A 54 -17.35 2.93 -35.88
C ILE A 54 -15.87 3.20 -36.06
N VAL A 55 -14.99 2.44 -35.41
CA VAL A 55 -13.54 2.55 -35.58
C VAL A 55 -13.15 2.31 -37.05
N ARG A 56 -13.73 1.29 -37.71
CA ARG A 56 -13.52 1.00 -39.14
C ARG A 56 -13.97 2.16 -40.03
N TRP A 57 -15.20 2.62 -39.84
CA TRP A 57 -15.75 3.74 -40.61
C TRP A 57 -14.90 5.01 -40.48
N LEU A 58 -14.52 5.39 -39.26
CA LEU A 58 -13.70 6.58 -39.02
C LEU A 58 -12.30 6.46 -39.65
N HIS A 59 -11.70 5.27 -39.61
CA HIS A 59 -10.38 5.03 -40.19
C HIS A 59 -10.41 5.08 -41.72
N ASP A 60 -11.42 4.48 -42.34
CA ASP A 60 -11.53 4.40 -43.79
C ASP A 60 -11.82 5.76 -44.42
N GLU A 61 -12.70 6.55 -43.81
CA GLU A 61 -13.10 7.86 -44.34
C GLU A 61 -12.10 8.99 -44.01
N PHE A 62 -11.51 9.00 -42.80
CA PHE A 62 -10.77 10.17 -42.31
C PHE A 62 -9.26 9.94 -42.10
N LYS A 63 -8.76 8.70 -42.21
CA LYS A 63 -7.32 8.38 -42.04
C LYS A 63 -6.71 8.95 -40.75
N VAL A 64 -7.45 8.81 -39.66
CA VAL A 64 -7.15 9.38 -38.34
C VAL A 64 -5.97 8.67 -37.67
N ASN A 65 -5.20 9.40 -36.86
CA ASN A 65 -4.19 8.80 -35.99
C ASN A 65 -4.85 7.86 -34.96
N VAL A 66 -4.42 6.59 -34.96
CA VAL A 66 -5.00 5.52 -34.13
C VAL A 66 -4.21 5.22 -32.85
N ARG A 67 -3.14 5.97 -32.54
CA ARG A 67 -2.26 5.67 -31.39
C ARG A 67 -3.01 5.81 -30.05
N ASN A 68 -3.76 6.89 -29.88
CA ASN A 68 -4.57 7.10 -28.69
C ASN A 68 -5.74 6.10 -28.62
N ALA A 69 -6.36 5.83 -29.77
CA ALA A 69 -7.41 4.83 -29.91
C ALA A 69 -6.95 3.44 -29.45
N LEU A 70 -5.74 3.01 -29.83
CA LEU A 70 -5.16 1.76 -29.33
C LEU A 70 -4.98 1.78 -27.81
N SER A 71 -4.44 2.87 -27.25
CA SER A 71 -4.26 3.02 -25.80
C SER A 71 -5.58 2.92 -25.05
N ASN A 72 -6.64 3.55 -25.56
CA ASN A 72 -7.97 3.51 -24.96
C ASN A 72 -8.63 2.14 -25.10
N ALA A 73 -8.50 1.47 -26.26
CA ALA A 73 -9.00 0.12 -26.45
C ALA A 73 -8.33 -0.87 -25.49
N MET A 74 -7.00 -0.82 -25.35
CA MET A 74 -6.26 -1.68 -24.43
C MET A 74 -6.61 -1.40 -22.96
N SER A 75 -6.71 -0.13 -22.57
CA SER A 75 -7.06 0.27 -21.19
C SER A 75 -8.47 -0.19 -20.81
N ASN A 76 -9.39 -0.23 -21.77
CA ASN A 76 -10.76 -0.71 -21.60
C ASN A 76 -10.95 -2.19 -21.98
N ARG A 77 -9.86 -2.96 -22.16
CA ARG A 77 -9.87 -4.41 -22.40
C ARG A 77 -10.61 -4.82 -23.69
N GLN A 78 -10.62 -3.95 -24.69
CA GLN A 78 -11.24 -4.16 -25.99
C GLN A 78 -10.24 -4.84 -26.95
N TRP A 79 -10.02 -6.14 -26.76
CA TRP A 79 -8.97 -6.89 -27.44
C TRP A 79 -9.21 -7.08 -28.94
N GLU A 80 -10.46 -7.23 -29.38
CA GLU A 80 -10.81 -7.32 -30.79
C GLU A 80 -10.56 -5.99 -31.52
N THR A 81 -10.96 -4.88 -30.90
CA THR A 81 -10.70 -3.55 -31.43
C THR A 81 -9.21 -3.23 -31.45
N SER A 82 -8.48 -3.58 -30.38
CA SER A 82 -7.02 -3.42 -30.31
C SER A 82 -6.32 -4.22 -31.41
N ARG A 83 -6.74 -5.47 -31.66
CA ARG A 83 -6.24 -6.29 -32.75
C ARG A 83 -6.44 -5.61 -34.10
N TRP A 84 -7.66 -5.16 -34.37
CA TRP A 84 -7.97 -4.53 -35.64
C TRP A 84 -7.13 -3.25 -35.86
N ILE A 85 -6.95 -2.43 -34.83
CA ILE A 85 -6.12 -1.22 -34.88
C ILE A 85 -4.65 -1.58 -35.16
N LEU A 86 -4.13 -2.66 -34.58
CA LEU A 86 -2.75 -3.11 -34.85
C LEU A 86 -2.56 -3.64 -36.27
N GLU A 87 -3.58 -4.28 -36.85
CA GLU A 87 -3.55 -4.79 -38.23
C GLU A 87 -3.59 -3.65 -39.27
N HIS A 88 -4.31 -2.56 -38.99
CA HIS A 88 -4.63 -1.54 -40.00
C HIS A 88 -4.01 -0.15 -39.74
N GLY A 89 -3.59 0.14 -38.50
CA GLY A 89 -3.34 1.49 -38.01
C GLY A 89 -1.95 2.10 -38.29
N GLU A 90 -1.15 1.54 -39.21
CA GLU A 90 0.20 2.04 -39.57
C GLU A 90 1.07 2.46 -38.35
N LEU A 91 1.05 1.67 -37.27
CA LEU A 91 1.80 1.97 -36.05
C LEU A 91 3.25 1.50 -36.15
N VAL A 92 4.20 2.38 -35.84
CA VAL A 92 5.64 2.02 -35.78
C VAL A 92 5.93 1.37 -34.43
N MET A 93 6.17 0.05 -34.42
CA MET A 93 6.69 -0.74 -33.28
C MET A 93 6.01 -0.43 -31.93
N PRO A 94 4.69 -0.68 -31.78
CA PRO A 94 4.02 -0.45 -30.51
C PRO A 94 4.54 -1.42 -29.43
N TRP A 95 5.04 -0.88 -28.32
CA TRP A 95 5.34 -1.69 -27.14
C TRP A 95 4.03 -2.05 -26.42
N ILE A 96 3.74 -3.34 -26.31
CA ILE A 96 2.52 -3.87 -25.69
C ILE A 96 2.92 -4.78 -24.53
N ASN A 97 2.37 -4.52 -23.36
CA ASN A 97 2.51 -5.41 -22.22
C ASN A 97 1.54 -6.60 -22.35
N TRP A 98 2.09 -7.81 -22.45
CA TRP A 98 1.31 -9.06 -22.57
C TRP A 98 0.64 -9.48 -21.26
N ASP A 99 1.02 -8.91 -20.11
CA ASP A 99 0.47 -9.29 -18.81
C ASP A 99 -1.03 -9.00 -18.70
N GLN A 100 -1.50 -7.86 -19.23
CA GLN A 100 -2.90 -7.46 -19.18
C GLN A 100 -3.81 -8.38 -20.01
N PRO A 101 -3.54 -8.64 -21.31
CA PRO A 101 -4.34 -9.61 -22.06
C PRO A 101 -4.22 -11.04 -21.51
N ALA A 102 -3.08 -11.43 -20.92
CA ALA A 102 -2.96 -12.71 -20.22
C ALA A 102 -3.84 -12.79 -18.98
N LYS A 103 -3.94 -11.70 -18.20
CA LYS A 103 -4.85 -11.58 -17.05
C LYS A 103 -6.33 -11.66 -17.46
N ASP A 104 -6.69 -11.07 -18.60
CA ASP A 104 -8.08 -11.02 -19.08
C ASP A 104 -8.50 -12.25 -19.91
N GLY A 105 -7.61 -13.22 -20.16
CA GLY A 105 -7.94 -14.44 -20.90
C GLY A 105 -7.96 -14.27 -22.41
N ALA A 106 -7.29 -13.24 -22.95
CA ALA A 106 -7.33 -12.88 -24.36
C ALA A 106 -6.36 -13.70 -25.22
N LEU A 107 -6.48 -15.04 -25.22
CA LEU A 107 -5.58 -15.94 -25.95
C LEU A 107 -5.47 -15.62 -27.45
N ALA A 108 -6.61 -15.32 -28.09
CA ALA A 108 -6.63 -14.98 -29.52
C ALA A 108 -5.81 -13.72 -29.82
N PHE A 109 -5.84 -12.73 -28.91
CA PHE A 109 -5.04 -11.51 -29.04
C PHE A 109 -3.56 -11.78 -28.79
N LEU A 110 -3.21 -12.56 -27.78
CA LEU A 110 -1.81 -12.95 -27.52
C LEU A 110 -1.20 -13.73 -28.68
N LYS A 111 -1.94 -14.68 -29.28
CA LYS A 111 -1.52 -15.40 -30.49
C LYS A 111 -1.31 -14.46 -31.66
N PHE A 112 -2.19 -13.47 -31.82
CA PHE A 112 -2.03 -12.43 -32.83
C PHE A 112 -0.75 -11.61 -32.63
N LEU A 113 -0.48 -11.15 -31.40
CA LEU A 113 0.74 -10.40 -31.06
C LEU A 113 1.99 -11.22 -31.38
N HIS A 114 2.00 -12.50 -30.98
CA HIS A 114 3.10 -13.41 -31.25
C HIS A 114 3.35 -13.60 -32.76
N ALA A 115 2.28 -13.86 -33.54
CA ALA A 115 2.38 -14.09 -34.98
C ALA A 115 2.95 -12.89 -35.76
N HIS A 116 2.77 -11.67 -35.23
CA HIS A 116 3.27 -10.43 -35.83
C HIS A 116 4.57 -9.92 -35.19
N SER A 117 5.20 -10.71 -34.31
CA SER A 117 6.41 -10.31 -33.55
C SER A 117 6.22 -9.01 -32.75
N ILE A 118 5.01 -8.76 -32.23
CA ILE A 118 4.69 -7.56 -31.45
C ILE A 118 4.92 -7.85 -29.96
N GLY A 119 6.10 -7.49 -29.47
CA GLY A 119 6.51 -7.74 -28.09
C GLY A 119 6.80 -9.22 -27.80
N SER A 120 6.88 -9.55 -26.52
CA SER A 120 7.18 -10.90 -26.03
C SER A 120 6.56 -11.09 -24.64
N PRO A 121 6.32 -12.33 -24.19
CA PRO A 121 5.86 -12.56 -22.82
C PRO A 121 6.91 -12.04 -21.83
N GLY A 122 6.43 -11.26 -20.87
CA GLY A 122 7.23 -10.78 -19.75
C GLY A 122 7.37 -11.84 -18.66
N TYR A 123 8.18 -11.52 -17.64
CA TYR A 123 8.37 -12.38 -16.48
C TYR A 123 7.05 -12.68 -15.74
N PHE A 124 6.11 -11.74 -15.73
CA PHE A 124 4.82 -11.86 -15.05
C PHE A 124 3.70 -12.46 -15.90
N THR A 125 3.87 -12.61 -17.21
CA THR A 125 2.77 -13.01 -18.11
C THR A 125 2.21 -14.40 -17.76
N LEU A 126 3.10 -15.36 -17.48
CA LEU A 126 2.69 -16.70 -17.02
C LEU A 126 1.99 -16.64 -15.65
N GLN A 127 2.50 -15.82 -14.74
CA GLN A 127 1.91 -15.65 -13.40
C GLN A 127 0.53 -14.99 -13.47
N ALA A 128 0.34 -14.02 -14.37
CA ALA A 128 -0.93 -13.35 -14.61
C ALA A 128 -1.98 -14.33 -15.16
N ALA A 129 -1.61 -15.15 -16.14
CA ALA A 129 -2.49 -16.21 -16.65
C ALA A 129 -2.85 -17.23 -15.55
N ALA A 130 -1.85 -17.69 -14.78
CA ALA A 130 -2.05 -18.65 -13.70
C ALA A 130 -2.90 -18.10 -12.56
N TRP A 131 -2.69 -16.84 -12.14
CA TRP A 131 -3.47 -16.15 -11.11
C TRP A 131 -4.96 -16.07 -11.44
N ASN A 132 -5.31 -15.96 -12.74
CA ASN A 132 -6.70 -15.79 -13.20
C ASN A 132 -7.29 -17.07 -13.80
N GLY A 133 -6.58 -18.20 -13.74
CA GLY A 133 -7.12 -19.50 -14.15
C GLY A 133 -7.15 -19.75 -15.65
N HIS A 134 -6.40 -18.98 -16.44
CA HIS A 134 -6.39 -19.13 -17.91
C HIS A 134 -5.45 -20.26 -18.34
N LEU A 135 -5.88 -21.50 -18.11
CA LEU A 135 -5.11 -22.71 -18.41
C LEU A 135 -4.71 -22.82 -19.89
N ASP A 136 -5.56 -22.33 -20.80
CA ASP A 136 -5.30 -22.28 -22.23
C ASP A 136 -4.10 -21.37 -22.58
N ILE A 137 -4.00 -20.21 -21.92
CA ILE A 137 -2.84 -19.30 -22.04
C ILE A 137 -1.61 -19.90 -21.39
N VAL A 138 -1.73 -20.50 -20.21
CA VAL A 138 -0.61 -21.19 -19.54
C VAL A 138 -0.01 -22.28 -20.45
N LYS A 139 -0.86 -23.15 -21.01
CA LYS A 139 -0.46 -24.19 -21.96
C LYS A 139 0.23 -23.61 -23.18
N TRP A 140 -0.36 -22.57 -23.77
CA TRP A 140 0.17 -21.91 -24.95
C TRP A 140 1.56 -21.31 -24.70
N LEU A 141 1.72 -20.56 -23.60
CA LEU A 141 3.01 -19.95 -23.22
C LEU A 141 4.11 -21.00 -23.03
N HIS A 142 3.81 -22.12 -22.37
CA HIS A 142 4.80 -23.16 -22.13
C HIS A 142 5.11 -23.99 -23.38
N CYS A 143 4.09 -24.55 -24.03
CA CYS A 143 4.27 -25.53 -25.10
C CYS A 143 4.69 -24.89 -26.43
N GLU A 144 4.21 -23.68 -26.75
CA GLU A 144 4.53 -23.02 -28.02
C GLU A 144 5.65 -21.99 -27.89
N LEU A 145 5.71 -21.24 -26.77
CA LEU A 145 6.71 -20.18 -26.57
C LEU A 145 7.89 -20.60 -25.70
N GLY A 146 7.86 -21.80 -25.12
CA GLY A 146 8.94 -22.31 -24.27
C GLY A 146 9.06 -21.58 -22.93
N ALA A 147 7.99 -20.94 -22.44
CA ALA A 147 7.99 -20.29 -21.13
C ALA A 147 8.26 -21.31 -20.03
N THR A 148 9.19 -21.01 -19.12
CA THR A 148 9.53 -21.89 -18.02
C THR A 148 8.42 -21.90 -16.96
N LEU A 149 8.00 -23.09 -16.54
CA LEU A 149 7.08 -23.22 -15.41
C LEU A 149 7.81 -22.87 -14.12
N THR A 150 7.21 -22.03 -13.29
CA THR A 150 7.81 -21.56 -12.05
C THR A 150 6.91 -21.88 -10.85
N ALA A 151 7.54 -22.12 -9.69
CA ALA A 151 6.85 -22.30 -8.43
C ALA A 151 5.94 -21.11 -8.08
N ASP A 152 6.37 -19.90 -8.43
CA ASP A 152 5.58 -18.69 -8.19
C ASP A 152 4.28 -18.67 -9.00
N ALA A 153 4.29 -19.10 -10.26
CA ALA A 153 3.09 -19.18 -11.09
C ALA A 153 2.12 -20.24 -10.56
N MET A 154 2.62 -21.42 -10.16
CA MET A 154 1.81 -22.47 -9.52
C MET A 154 1.20 -21.98 -8.20
N ARG A 155 1.97 -21.26 -7.37
CA ARG A 155 1.49 -20.65 -6.13
C ARG A 155 0.42 -19.59 -6.39
N LYS A 156 0.56 -18.78 -7.44
CA LYS A 156 -0.47 -17.79 -7.85
C LYS A 156 -1.80 -18.45 -8.25
N ALA A 157 -1.73 -19.57 -8.98
CA ALA A 157 -2.90 -20.38 -9.30
C ALA A 157 -3.55 -20.96 -8.03
N ALA A 158 -2.73 -21.52 -7.14
CA ALA A 158 -3.21 -22.06 -5.86
C ALA A 158 -3.83 -21.00 -4.96
N GLN A 159 -3.29 -19.79 -4.94
CA GLN A 159 -3.80 -18.65 -4.17
C GLN A 159 -5.24 -18.28 -4.56
N ASN A 160 -5.61 -18.44 -5.84
CA ASN A 160 -6.94 -18.14 -6.36
C ASN A 160 -7.80 -19.40 -6.61
N GLY A 161 -7.32 -20.58 -6.18
CA GLY A 161 -8.10 -21.82 -6.23
C GLY A 161 -8.21 -22.45 -7.62
N HIS A 162 -7.32 -22.13 -8.56
CA HIS A 162 -7.34 -22.67 -9.92
C HIS A 162 -6.75 -24.10 -9.96
N LEU A 163 -7.55 -25.07 -9.50
CA LEU A 163 -7.16 -26.48 -9.40
C LEU A 163 -6.72 -27.08 -10.74
N ASP A 164 -7.37 -26.72 -11.83
CA ASP A 164 -7.05 -27.18 -13.19
C ASP A 164 -5.66 -26.70 -13.65
N VAL A 165 -5.31 -25.45 -13.34
CA VAL A 165 -3.97 -24.91 -13.58
C VAL A 165 -2.94 -25.64 -12.71
N VAL A 166 -3.20 -25.81 -11.41
CA VAL A 166 -2.26 -26.50 -10.51
C VAL A 166 -2.03 -27.95 -10.93
N LYS A 167 -3.10 -28.68 -11.28
CA LYS A 167 -3.01 -30.05 -11.85
C LYS A 167 -2.08 -30.10 -13.04
N TRP A 168 -2.28 -29.20 -13.99
CA TRP A 168 -1.48 -29.16 -15.20
C TRP A 168 -0.02 -28.80 -14.91
N PHE A 169 0.27 -27.86 -13.99
CA PHE A 169 1.64 -27.56 -13.57
C PHE A 169 2.34 -28.77 -12.94
N HIS A 170 1.64 -29.54 -12.11
CA HIS A 170 2.17 -30.74 -11.47
C HIS A 170 2.47 -31.84 -12.50
N GLU A 171 1.57 -32.08 -13.45
CA GLU A 171 1.75 -33.07 -14.54
C GLU A 171 2.93 -32.73 -15.48
N ASN A 172 3.31 -31.45 -15.57
CA ASN A 172 4.40 -30.98 -16.43
C ASN A 172 5.72 -30.73 -15.68
N GLY A 173 5.86 -31.24 -14.46
CA GLY A 173 7.14 -31.33 -13.75
C GLY A 173 7.64 -30.02 -13.13
N CYS A 174 6.76 -29.20 -12.53
CA CYS A 174 7.20 -28.12 -11.62
C CYS A 174 7.82 -28.72 -10.35
N GLU A 175 9.11 -29.07 -10.40
CA GLU A 175 9.83 -29.67 -9.26
C GLU A 175 9.89 -28.70 -8.06
N GLY A 176 9.62 -29.21 -6.85
CA GLY A 176 9.77 -28.48 -5.58
C GLY A 176 8.65 -27.46 -5.27
N CYS A 177 7.60 -27.41 -6.09
CA CYS A 177 6.52 -26.41 -5.97
C CYS A 177 5.42 -26.83 -4.98
N ASP A 178 5.32 -28.11 -4.63
CA ASP A 178 4.10 -28.68 -4.06
C ASP A 178 3.83 -28.30 -2.58
N THR A 179 4.87 -28.25 -1.73
CA THR A 179 4.69 -27.93 -0.30
C THR A 179 4.18 -26.50 -0.07
N ALA A 180 4.77 -25.52 -0.75
CA ALA A 180 4.33 -24.13 -0.68
C ALA A 180 2.93 -23.92 -1.30
N THR A 181 2.59 -24.74 -2.30
CA THR A 181 1.28 -24.74 -2.95
C THR A 181 0.19 -25.23 -1.99
N MET A 182 0.41 -26.30 -1.23
CA MET A 182 -0.57 -26.77 -0.22
C MET A 182 -0.79 -25.74 0.90
N ILE A 183 0.29 -25.15 1.42
CA ILE A 183 0.19 -24.10 2.45
C ILE A 183 -0.62 -22.91 1.92
N THR A 184 -0.35 -22.48 0.68
CA THR A 184 -1.08 -21.36 0.06
C THR A 184 -2.55 -21.69 -0.16
N ALA A 185 -2.85 -22.91 -0.64
CA ALA A 185 -4.21 -23.39 -0.81
C ALA A 185 -4.97 -23.43 0.52
N ALA A 186 -4.33 -23.90 1.58
CA ALA A 186 -4.89 -23.94 2.93
C ALA A 186 -5.12 -22.54 3.51
N ASP A 187 -4.16 -21.63 3.33
CA ASP A 187 -4.24 -20.23 3.78
C ASP A 187 -5.34 -19.41 3.09
N HIS A 188 -5.78 -19.84 1.90
CA HIS A 188 -6.83 -19.17 1.11
C HIS A 188 -8.13 -19.97 1.03
N GLY A 189 -8.22 -21.12 1.72
CA GLY A 189 -9.47 -21.87 1.88
C GLY A 189 -9.86 -22.77 0.71
N HIS A 190 -8.91 -23.12 -0.16
CA HIS A 190 -9.19 -23.94 -1.34
C HIS A 190 -9.18 -25.43 -1.02
N LEU A 191 -10.23 -25.90 -0.32
CA LEU A 191 -10.34 -27.28 0.18
C LEU A 191 -10.15 -28.35 -0.90
N ASP A 192 -10.73 -28.17 -2.09
CA ASP A 192 -10.61 -29.16 -3.18
C ASP A 192 -9.18 -29.26 -3.70
N LEU A 193 -8.43 -28.15 -3.66
CA LEU A 193 -7.02 -28.14 -4.01
C LEU A 193 -6.17 -28.78 -2.91
N VAL A 194 -6.47 -28.53 -1.63
CA VAL A 194 -5.81 -29.18 -0.50
C VAL A 194 -6.00 -30.71 -0.55
N LYS A 195 -7.23 -31.18 -0.79
CA LYS A 195 -7.54 -32.61 -0.98
C LYS A 195 -6.73 -33.22 -2.11
N TRP A 196 -6.74 -32.58 -3.27
CA TRP A 196 -6.06 -33.09 -4.45
C TRP A 196 -4.54 -33.19 -4.22
N LEU A 197 -3.91 -32.16 -3.64
CA LEU A 197 -2.48 -32.16 -3.33
C LEU A 197 -2.12 -33.27 -2.33
N PHE A 198 -2.97 -33.53 -1.34
CA PHE A 198 -2.74 -34.60 -0.37
C PHE A 198 -2.83 -36.00 -1.01
N GLU A 199 -3.83 -36.24 -1.86
CA GLU A 199 -3.99 -37.51 -2.58
C GLU A 199 -2.81 -37.83 -3.51
N HIS A 200 -2.09 -36.81 -3.99
CA HIS A 200 -0.94 -36.96 -4.88
C HIS A 200 0.41 -37.03 -4.15
N GLY A 201 0.38 -37.27 -2.83
CA GLY A 201 1.56 -37.66 -2.06
C GLY A 201 2.56 -36.52 -1.82
N VAL A 202 2.09 -35.27 -1.83
CA VAL A 202 2.94 -34.13 -1.48
C VAL A 202 3.35 -34.24 -0.02
N GLU A 203 4.66 -34.38 0.24
CA GLU A 203 5.21 -34.38 1.60
C GLU A 203 5.10 -32.96 2.18
N VAL A 204 4.13 -32.74 3.07
CA VAL A 204 3.83 -31.43 3.66
C VAL A 204 3.99 -31.47 5.16
N SER A 205 4.42 -30.35 5.73
CA SER A 205 4.18 -30.08 7.14
C SER A 205 2.70 -29.75 7.34
N GLU A 206 1.89 -30.79 7.52
CA GLU A 206 0.43 -30.71 7.71
C GLU A 206 0.08 -29.77 8.88
N THR A 207 0.97 -29.65 9.87
CA THR A 207 0.87 -28.68 10.96
C THR A 207 0.91 -27.23 10.48
N ILE A 208 1.79 -26.88 9.53
CA ILE A 208 1.86 -25.51 8.99
C ILE A 208 0.61 -25.21 8.16
N ALA A 209 0.17 -26.14 7.32
CA ALA A 209 -1.07 -25.98 6.55
C ALA A 209 -2.29 -25.77 7.46
N MET A 210 -2.38 -26.55 8.55
CA MET A 210 -3.42 -26.40 9.58
C MET A 210 -3.35 -25.02 10.25
N ASN A 211 -2.16 -24.57 10.69
CA ASN A 211 -2.00 -23.27 11.32
C ASN A 211 -2.41 -22.13 10.39
N CYS A 212 -2.02 -22.18 9.10
CA CYS A 212 -2.41 -21.19 8.10
C CYS A 212 -3.91 -21.17 7.84
N ALA A 213 -4.53 -22.34 7.60
CA ALA A 213 -5.98 -22.44 7.41
C ALA A 213 -6.75 -21.92 8.63
N ALA A 214 -6.28 -22.26 9.82
CA ALA A 214 -6.92 -21.88 11.07
C ALA A 214 -6.82 -20.37 11.31
N ARG A 215 -5.62 -19.78 11.13
CA ARG A 215 -5.38 -18.32 11.19
C ARG A 215 -6.27 -17.56 10.20
N SER A 216 -6.38 -18.06 8.97
CA SER A 216 -7.17 -17.42 7.92
C SER A 216 -8.68 -17.67 8.06
N GLY A 217 -9.11 -18.61 8.92
CA GLY A 217 -10.51 -18.84 9.26
C GLY A 217 -11.21 -19.90 8.40
N HIS A 218 -10.46 -20.73 7.68
CA HIS A 218 -11.00 -21.74 6.77
C HIS A 218 -11.35 -23.03 7.52
N LEU A 219 -12.46 -22.98 8.27
CA LEU A 219 -12.89 -24.07 9.16
C LEU A 219 -13.09 -25.41 8.43
N ASP A 220 -13.52 -25.40 7.18
CA ASP A 220 -13.68 -26.58 6.33
C ASP A 220 -12.34 -27.26 6.02
N VAL A 221 -11.31 -26.47 5.69
CA VAL A 221 -9.93 -26.96 5.53
C VAL A 221 -9.37 -27.47 6.86
N VAL A 222 -9.59 -26.75 7.96
CA VAL A 222 -9.16 -27.16 9.31
C VAL A 222 -9.78 -28.50 9.72
N LYS A 223 -11.09 -28.67 9.51
CA LYS A 223 -11.79 -29.94 9.77
C LYS A 223 -11.19 -31.08 8.96
N TRP A 224 -11.01 -30.84 7.66
CA TRP A 224 -10.49 -31.86 6.77
C TRP A 224 -9.05 -32.27 7.12
N LEU A 225 -8.17 -31.31 7.39
CA LEU A 225 -6.78 -31.56 7.81
C LEU A 225 -6.72 -32.28 9.16
N HIS A 226 -7.59 -31.92 10.11
CA HIS A 226 -7.66 -32.64 11.38
C HIS A 226 -8.02 -34.11 11.19
N ASP A 227 -9.08 -34.38 10.42
CA ASP A 227 -9.65 -35.73 10.27
C ASP A 227 -8.76 -36.67 9.45
N ASN A 228 -8.01 -36.14 8.47
CA ASN A 228 -7.22 -36.93 7.52
C ASN A 228 -5.72 -36.96 7.82
N CYS A 229 -5.17 -35.90 8.43
CA CYS A 229 -3.73 -35.74 8.63
C CYS A 229 -3.29 -35.87 10.09
N LYS A 230 -4.22 -35.95 11.07
CA LYS A 230 -3.90 -35.84 12.51
C LYS A 230 -3.09 -34.57 12.86
N ALA A 231 -3.16 -33.55 12.00
CA ALA A 231 -2.51 -32.27 12.18
C ALA A 231 -3.19 -31.47 13.32
N GLY A 232 -2.48 -30.49 13.88
CA GLY A 232 -3.11 -29.49 14.76
C GLY A 232 -2.84 -29.62 16.26
N ARG A 233 -1.91 -30.49 16.70
CA ARG A 233 -1.51 -30.58 18.12
C ARG A 233 -0.43 -29.57 18.52
N SER A 234 -0.51 -28.34 18.03
CA SER A 234 0.45 -27.28 18.35
C SER A 234 -0.25 -26.13 19.06
N CYS A 235 0.32 -25.62 20.17
CA CYS A 235 -0.29 -24.47 20.84
C CYS A 235 -0.34 -23.22 19.94
N GLN A 236 0.59 -23.16 18.97
CA GLN A 236 0.64 -22.11 17.96
C GLN A 236 -0.64 -22.04 17.12
N ALA A 237 -1.27 -23.18 16.78
CA ALA A 237 -2.57 -23.16 16.09
C ALA A 237 -3.61 -22.39 16.90
N MET A 238 -3.77 -22.70 18.18
CA MET A 238 -4.75 -22.03 19.04
C MET A 238 -4.42 -20.55 19.23
N ASP A 239 -3.15 -20.22 19.44
CA ASP A 239 -2.67 -18.85 19.65
C ASP A 239 -2.86 -17.98 18.40
N ASP A 240 -2.52 -18.48 17.20
CA ASP A 240 -2.65 -17.76 15.93
C ASP A 240 -4.12 -17.54 15.55
N VAL A 241 -4.98 -18.54 15.79
CA VAL A 241 -6.43 -18.47 15.54
C VAL A 241 -7.10 -17.47 16.47
N ALA A 242 -6.71 -17.47 17.75
CA ALA A 242 -7.21 -16.51 18.72
C ALA A 242 -6.80 -15.08 18.36
N THR A 243 -5.52 -14.89 17.98
CA THR A 243 -5.01 -13.61 17.49
C THR A 243 -5.76 -13.13 16.25
N SER A 244 -6.20 -14.04 15.37
CA SER A 244 -6.93 -13.69 14.14
C SER A 244 -8.44 -13.53 14.31
N GLY A 245 -8.96 -13.68 15.53
CA GLY A 245 -10.38 -13.45 15.83
C GLY A 245 -11.33 -14.52 15.32
N ARG A 246 -10.83 -15.70 14.96
CA ARG A 246 -11.63 -16.77 14.34
C ARG A 246 -12.32 -17.65 15.40
N LEU A 247 -13.33 -17.10 16.08
CA LEU A 247 -13.99 -17.73 17.23
C LEU A 247 -14.60 -19.12 16.92
N ASP A 248 -15.11 -19.32 15.70
CA ASP A 248 -15.63 -20.59 15.21
C ASP A 248 -14.54 -21.68 15.14
N VAL A 249 -13.36 -21.32 14.63
CA VAL A 249 -12.19 -22.20 14.59
C VAL A 249 -11.63 -22.42 16.01
N VAL A 250 -11.59 -21.39 16.87
CA VAL A 250 -11.19 -21.53 18.29
C VAL A 250 -12.05 -22.59 18.99
N LYS A 251 -13.37 -22.51 18.83
CA LYS A 251 -14.31 -23.48 19.41
C LYS A 251 -14.06 -24.89 18.87
N TYR A 252 -13.91 -25.01 17.54
CA TYR A 252 -13.65 -26.29 16.91
C TYR A 252 -12.37 -26.96 17.43
N LEU A 253 -11.25 -26.21 17.47
CA LEU A 253 -9.97 -26.71 17.96
C LEU A 253 -10.02 -27.14 19.43
N HIS A 254 -10.72 -26.39 20.26
CA HIS A 254 -10.91 -26.74 21.66
C HIS A 254 -11.74 -28.00 21.86
N GLU A 255 -12.85 -28.14 21.14
CA GLU A 255 -13.79 -29.25 21.31
C GLU A 255 -13.28 -30.56 20.70
N ASN A 256 -12.49 -30.50 19.62
CA ASN A 256 -12.20 -31.67 18.77
C ASN A 256 -10.72 -32.07 18.69
N VAL A 257 -9.78 -31.16 18.93
CA VAL A 257 -8.35 -31.37 18.60
C VAL A 257 -7.45 -31.48 19.84
N ASP A 258 -7.98 -31.26 21.05
CA ASP A 258 -7.26 -31.27 22.34
C ASP A 258 -5.93 -30.48 22.29
N VAL A 259 -6.03 -29.25 21.79
CA VAL A 259 -4.85 -28.37 21.58
C VAL A 259 -4.55 -27.59 22.85
N CYS A 260 -3.27 -27.55 23.23
CA CYS A 260 -2.76 -26.62 24.23
C CYS A 260 -2.95 -25.16 23.78
N CYS A 261 -3.02 -24.24 24.73
CA CYS A 261 -3.07 -22.80 24.48
C CYS A 261 -1.93 -22.17 25.29
N THR A 262 -1.46 -20.99 24.92
CA THR A 262 -0.59 -20.19 25.80
C THR A 262 -1.27 -18.87 26.15
N THR A 263 -0.63 -18.06 27.01
CA THR A 263 -1.08 -16.69 27.27
C THR A 263 -1.10 -15.84 25.99
N SER A 264 -0.32 -16.24 24.97
CA SER A 264 -0.26 -15.56 23.67
C SER A 264 -1.60 -15.53 22.95
N ALA A 265 -2.47 -16.53 23.15
CA ALA A 265 -3.81 -16.51 22.56
C ALA A 265 -4.65 -15.32 23.06
N MET A 266 -4.71 -15.12 24.38
CA MET A 266 -5.49 -14.03 24.96
C MET A 266 -4.79 -12.68 24.78
N ASP A 267 -3.45 -12.65 24.87
CA ASP A 267 -2.66 -11.44 24.59
C ASP A 267 -2.84 -10.97 23.13
N GLY A 268 -2.77 -11.90 22.17
CA GLY A 268 -2.97 -11.64 20.75
C GLY A 268 -4.41 -11.25 20.41
N ALA A 269 -5.40 -11.99 20.93
CA ALA A 269 -6.81 -11.62 20.76
C ALA A 269 -7.12 -10.23 21.34
N ALA A 270 -6.50 -9.88 22.47
CA ALA A 270 -6.65 -8.55 23.06
C ALA A 270 -5.97 -7.46 22.22
N ARG A 271 -4.75 -7.73 21.71
CA ARG A 271 -4.01 -6.82 20.82
C ARG A 271 -4.80 -6.48 19.56
N GLU A 272 -5.48 -7.45 18.94
CA GLU A 272 -6.26 -7.23 17.71
C GLU A 272 -7.74 -6.85 17.98
N GLY A 273 -8.13 -6.68 19.25
CA GLY A 273 -9.47 -6.19 19.61
C GLY A 273 -10.59 -7.23 19.55
N HIS A 274 -10.27 -8.52 19.53
CA HIS A 274 -11.24 -9.62 19.43
C HIS A 274 -11.85 -9.96 20.80
N LEU A 275 -12.70 -9.06 21.32
CA LEU A 275 -13.32 -9.19 22.65
C LEU A 275 -14.15 -10.47 22.84
N ASP A 276 -14.79 -10.96 21.79
CA ASP A 276 -15.56 -12.20 21.80
C ASP A 276 -14.66 -13.43 22.01
N VAL A 277 -13.50 -13.48 21.36
CA VAL A 277 -12.46 -14.49 21.59
C VAL A 277 -11.88 -14.36 22.99
N VAL A 278 -11.55 -13.15 23.46
CA VAL A 278 -11.04 -12.92 24.82
C VAL A 278 -12.01 -13.45 25.88
N ARG A 279 -13.31 -13.13 25.76
CA ARG A 279 -14.37 -13.62 26.65
C ARG A 279 -14.48 -15.14 26.60
N TRP A 280 -14.40 -15.71 25.41
CA TRP A 280 -14.51 -17.15 25.23
C TRP A 280 -13.31 -17.87 25.85
N LEU A 281 -12.08 -17.40 25.60
CA LEU A 281 -10.86 -17.95 26.19
C LEU A 281 -10.93 -17.88 27.71
N HIS A 282 -11.29 -16.73 28.28
CA HIS A 282 -11.42 -16.59 29.73
C HIS A 282 -12.41 -17.58 30.36
N LYS A 283 -13.51 -17.89 29.68
CA LYS A 283 -14.53 -18.81 30.20
C LYS A 283 -14.13 -20.28 30.12
N HIS A 284 -13.37 -20.68 29.09
CA HIS A 284 -13.12 -22.09 28.77
C HIS A 284 -11.66 -22.52 28.93
N ARG A 285 -10.75 -21.58 29.19
CA ARG A 285 -9.30 -21.81 29.30
C ARG A 285 -8.76 -21.19 30.60
N SER A 286 -7.72 -21.80 31.15
CA SER A 286 -7.12 -21.42 32.45
C SER A 286 -5.78 -20.72 32.34
N GLU A 287 -5.20 -20.69 31.14
CA GLU A 287 -3.88 -20.15 30.83
C GLU A 287 -3.80 -18.64 31.09
N GLY A 288 -4.91 -17.92 30.91
CA GLY A 288 -4.99 -16.49 31.20
C GLY A 288 -4.30 -15.60 30.17
N CYS A 289 -3.88 -14.42 30.59
CA CYS A 289 -3.12 -13.47 29.78
C CYS A 289 -1.92 -12.93 30.57
N THR A 290 -1.13 -12.07 29.96
CA THR A 290 -0.11 -11.27 30.64
C THR A 290 -0.52 -9.80 30.69
N THR A 291 0.32 -8.92 31.25
CA THR A 291 0.13 -7.46 31.14
C THR A 291 0.12 -6.99 29.69
N SER A 292 0.73 -7.77 28.78
CA SER A 292 0.78 -7.47 27.35
C SER A 292 -0.63 -7.37 26.74
N ALA A 293 -1.61 -8.16 27.20
CA ALA A 293 -2.99 -8.06 26.69
C ALA A 293 -3.55 -6.64 26.83
N MET A 294 -3.43 -6.04 28.01
CA MET A 294 -3.96 -4.70 28.26
C MET A 294 -3.08 -3.61 27.65
N ASP A 295 -1.75 -3.77 27.69
CA ASP A 295 -0.80 -2.81 27.09
C ASP A 295 -1.00 -2.68 25.58
N TRP A 296 -1.13 -3.81 24.87
CA TRP A 296 -1.36 -3.84 23.43
C TRP A 296 -2.78 -3.43 23.04
N ALA A 297 -3.80 -3.86 23.79
CA ALA A 297 -5.17 -3.40 23.56
C ALA A 297 -5.29 -1.87 23.71
N ALA A 298 -4.58 -1.30 24.69
CA ALA A 298 -4.54 0.14 24.90
C ALA A 298 -3.82 0.87 23.76
N ARG A 299 -2.67 0.33 23.31
CA ARG A 299 -1.94 0.85 22.15
C ARG A 299 -2.80 0.92 20.88
N ASN A 300 -3.60 -0.10 20.61
CA ASN A 300 -4.44 -0.17 19.40
C ASN A 300 -5.84 0.44 19.59
N GLY A 301 -6.11 1.05 20.75
CA GLY A 301 -7.36 1.78 20.99
C GLY A 301 -8.58 0.90 21.26
N HIS A 302 -8.38 -0.39 21.57
CA HIS A 302 -9.44 -1.34 21.90
C HIS A 302 -9.93 -1.14 23.35
N LEU A 303 -10.54 0.02 23.62
CA LEU A 303 -10.97 0.43 24.96
C LEU A 303 -12.00 -0.53 25.59
N ASP A 304 -12.83 -1.17 24.80
CA ASP A 304 -13.78 -2.19 25.23
C ASP A 304 -13.07 -3.45 25.77
N VAL A 305 -12.01 -3.89 25.11
CA VAL A 305 -11.12 -4.96 25.58
C VAL A 305 -10.40 -4.53 26.87
N VAL A 306 -9.84 -3.31 26.91
CA VAL A 306 -9.17 -2.78 28.12
C VAL A 306 -10.11 -2.78 29.33
N LYS A 307 -11.32 -2.24 29.16
CA LYS A 307 -12.36 -2.23 30.21
C LYS A 307 -12.73 -3.63 30.66
N TRP A 308 -12.87 -4.55 29.71
CA TRP A 308 -13.24 -5.92 30.02
C TRP A 308 -12.12 -6.66 30.76
N LEU A 309 -10.87 -6.54 30.31
CA LEU A 309 -9.70 -7.12 30.97
C LEU A 309 -9.58 -6.58 32.39
N HIS A 310 -9.72 -5.27 32.60
CA HIS A 310 -9.69 -4.68 33.93
C HIS A 310 -10.75 -5.23 34.88
N ALA A 311 -11.97 -5.45 34.39
CA ALA A 311 -13.08 -5.93 35.21
C ALA A 311 -13.00 -7.44 35.54
N ASN A 312 -12.31 -8.24 34.73
CA ASN A 312 -12.37 -9.71 34.80
C ASN A 312 -11.00 -10.38 35.03
N ARG A 313 -9.89 -9.65 34.95
CA ARG A 313 -8.52 -10.14 35.09
C ARG A 313 -7.74 -9.35 36.14
N SER A 314 -6.74 -9.97 36.75
CA SER A 314 -5.94 -9.39 37.84
C SER A 314 -4.53 -9.00 37.41
N GLU A 315 -4.11 -9.40 36.22
CA GLU A 315 -2.76 -9.15 35.67
C GLU A 315 -2.46 -7.67 35.49
N GLY A 316 -3.48 -6.87 35.14
CA GLY A 316 -3.35 -5.43 34.98
C GLY A 316 -2.60 -5.02 33.71
N CYS A 317 -1.93 -3.87 33.80
CA CYS A 317 -1.12 -3.29 32.72
C CYS A 317 0.19 -2.78 33.28
N THR A 318 1.09 -2.32 32.40
CA THR A 318 2.26 -1.55 32.79
C THR A 318 2.05 -0.06 32.47
N THR A 319 3.07 0.78 32.66
CA THR A 319 3.02 2.17 32.18
C THR A 319 2.89 2.24 30.65
N TRP A 320 3.27 1.17 29.94
CA TRP A 320 3.17 1.09 28.48
C TRP A 320 1.74 1.22 27.97
N ALA A 321 0.72 0.76 28.70
CA ALA A 321 -0.67 0.94 28.28
C ALA A 321 -1.01 2.41 28.04
N MET A 322 -0.67 3.30 28.98
CA MET A 322 -0.96 4.73 28.83
C MET A 322 0.04 5.42 27.90
N ASP A 323 1.33 5.07 27.97
CA ASP A 323 2.36 5.64 27.10
C ASP A 323 2.10 5.33 25.62
N TRP A 324 1.69 4.10 25.30
CA TRP A 324 1.40 3.67 23.94
C TRP A 324 0.02 4.12 23.46
N ALA A 325 -1.00 4.16 24.33
CA ALA A 325 -2.27 4.80 23.98
C ALA A 325 -2.06 6.29 23.65
N ALA A 326 -1.16 6.97 24.35
CA ALA A 326 -0.80 8.36 24.06
C ALA A 326 0.00 8.48 22.76
N LEU A 327 0.93 7.56 22.48
CA LEU A 327 1.69 7.48 21.24
C LEU A 327 0.76 7.38 20.01
N GLU A 328 -0.27 6.55 20.06
CA GLU A 328 -1.19 6.31 18.93
C GLU A 328 -2.43 7.23 18.96
N GLY A 329 -2.49 8.18 19.91
CA GLY A 329 -3.52 9.23 19.94
C GLY A 329 -4.88 8.81 20.50
N HIS A 330 -4.95 7.69 21.23
CA HIS A 330 -6.19 7.17 21.80
C HIS A 330 -6.58 7.87 23.11
N LEU A 331 -7.01 9.13 23.01
CA LEU A 331 -7.32 9.99 24.16
C LEU A 331 -8.34 9.37 25.14
N ASP A 332 -9.38 8.71 24.64
CA ASP A 332 -10.39 8.08 25.50
C ASP A 332 -9.82 6.92 26.32
N THR A 333 -8.90 6.15 25.73
CA THR A 333 -8.16 5.11 26.43
C THR A 333 -7.23 5.71 27.48
N VAL A 334 -6.51 6.79 27.16
CA VAL A 334 -5.64 7.51 28.12
C VAL A 334 -6.43 8.01 29.32
N LYS A 335 -7.56 8.69 29.10
CA LYS A 335 -8.47 9.16 30.15
C LYS A 335 -8.95 8.02 31.02
N TRP A 336 -9.44 6.95 30.39
CA TRP A 336 -9.97 5.81 31.11
C TRP A 336 -8.90 5.12 31.95
N LEU A 337 -7.70 4.90 31.40
CA LEU A 337 -6.57 4.34 32.15
C LEU A 337 -6.21 5.22 33.35
N HIS A 338 -6.17 6.54 33.19
CA HIS A 338 -5.88 7.45 34.29
C HIS A 338 -6.91 7.39 35.42
N GLU A 339 -8.19 7.29 35.08
CA GLU A 339 -9.28 7.24 36.05
C GLU A 339 -9.36 5.90 36.79
N ASN A 340 -8.93 4.80 36.17
CA ASN A 340 -9.22 3.43 36.65
C ASN A 340 -7.97 2.60 37.00
N ARG A 341 -6.76 3.06 36.66
CA ARG A 341 -5.51 2.31 36.83
C ARG A 341 -4.44 3.13 37.58
N PRO A 342 -3.79 2.56 38.63
CA PRO A 342 -2.78 3.27 39.42
C PRO A 342 -1.40 3.35 38.74
N GLU A 343 -1.13 2.57 37.69
CA GLU A 343 0.20 2.49 37.05
C GLU A 343 0.64 3.81 36.42
N GLY A 344 -0.30 4.60 35.90
CA GLY A 344 -0.02 5.89 35.30
C GLY A 344 0.78 5.78 33.99
N CYS A 345 1.69 6.72 33.79
CA CYS A 345 2.54 6.88 32.61
C CYS A 345 3.87 7.48 33.01
N ILE A 346 4.82 7.57 32.08
CA ILE A 346 6.07 8.32 32.26
C ILE A 346 6.15 9.50 31.27
N ASP A 347 7.26 10.23 31.26
CA ASP A 347 7.55 11.34 30.34
C ASP A 347 7.34 10.96 28.86
N LYS A 348 7.51 9.67 28.55
CA LYS A 348 7.29 9.10 27.21
C LYS A 348 5.88 9.26 26.69
N ALA A 349 4.85 9.30 27.53
CA ALA A 349 3.48 9.52 27.05
C ALA A 349 3.34 10.86 26.31
N MET A 350 3.83 11.95 26.91
CA MET A 350 3.72 13.28 26.30
C MET A 350 4.73 13.47 25.17
N ASP A 351 5.96 12.96 25.32
CA ASP A 351 6.97 12.98 24.24
C ASP A 351 6.47 12.27 22.97
N ASN A 352 5.89 11.08 23.13
CA ASN A 352 5.39 10.28 22.02
C ASN A 352 4.12 10.86 21.38
N ALA A 353 3.18 11.36 22.20
CA ALA A 353 2.01 12.06 21.69
C ALA A 353 2.41 13.31 20.89
N ALA A 354 3.43 14.04 21.34
CA ALA A 354 3.98 15.19 20.63
C ALA A 354 4.65 14.80 19.30
N LYS A 355 5.47 13.73 19.31
CA LYS A 355 6.13 13.17 18.13
C LYS A 355 5.16 12.80 17.00
N ASN A 356 3.98 12.29 17.34
CA ASN A 356 2.95 11.87 16.37
C ASN A 356 1.84 12.93 16.16
N GLY A 357 1.95 14.11 16.76
CA GLY A 357 1.08 15.24 16.45
C GLY A 357 -0.26 15.25 17.20
N HIS A 358 -0.45 14.38 18.20
CA HIS A 358 -1.66 14.23 19.00
C HIS A 358 -1.78 15.33 20.07
N LEU A 359 -2.04 16.57 19.62
CA LEU A 359 -2.08 17.77 20.46
C LEU A 359 -3.15 17.70 21.56
N ASP A 360 -4.28 17.06 21.29
CA ASP A 360 -5.35 16.82 22.25
C ASP A 360 -4.88 15.94 23.43
N VAL A 361 -4.14 14.86 23.14
CA VAL A 361 -3.49 14.03 24.16
C VAL A 361 -2.42 14.82 24.91
N VAL A 362 -1.58 15.59 24.22
CA VAL A 362 -0.55 16.44 24.87
C VAL A 362 -1.17 17.43 25.85
N LYS A 363 -2.23 18.13 25.44
CA LYS A 363 -2.98 19.07 26.31
C LYS A 363 -3.56 18.35 27.51
N TRP A 364 -4.21 17.22 27.27
CA TRP A 364 -4.85 16.48 28.34
C TRP A 364 -3.83 15.95 29.36
N LEU A 365 -2.71 15.36 28.90
CA LEU A 365 -1.62 14.92 29.76
C LEU A 365 -1.03 16.09 30.56
N HIS A 366 -0.89 17.27 29.96
CA HIS A 366 -0.41 18.45 30.65
C HIS A 366 -1.34 18.94 31.77
N GLU A 367 -2.64 18.88 31.55
CA GLU A 367 -3.65 19.35 32.50
C GLU A 367 -3.88 18.37 33.65
N ASN A 368 -3.68 17.06 33.41
CA ASN A 368 -4.12 15.99 34.33
C ASN A 368 -2.98 15.15 34.92
N ARG A 369 -1.74 15.32 34.45
CA ARG A 369 -0.58 14.50 34.85
C ARG A 369 0.63 15.37 35.23
N THR A 370 1.50 14.83 36.09
CA THR A 370 2.61 15.58 36.71
C THR A 370 3.99 15.20 36.17
N GLU A 371 4.08 14.08 35.45
CA GLU A 371 5.31 13.53 34.88
C GLU A 371 5.93 14.46 33.84
N GLY A 372 5.10 15.22 33.13
CA GLY A 372 5.53 16.21 32.15
C GLY A 372 6.07 15.59 30.87
N CYS A 373 6.98 16.30 30.22
CA CYS A 373 7.68 15.87 29.02
C CYS A 373 9.18 16.13 29.17
N THR A 374 9.97 15.63 28.22
CA THR A 374 11.38 16.03 28.08
C THR A 374 11.54 17.02 26.93
N VAL A 375 12.78 17.44 26.66
CA VAL A 375 13.12 18.14 25.40
C VAL A 375 12.78 17.31 24.16
N GLY A 376 12.63 15.99 24.32
CA GLY A 376 12.19 15.05 23.31
C GLY A 376 10.85 15.42 22.68
N ALA A 377 9.85 15.86 23.47
CA ALA A 377 8.55 16.25 22.95
C ALA A 377 8.65 17.30 21.84
N MET A 378 9.39 18.39 22.08
CA MET A 378 9.52 19.47 21.08
C MET A 378 10.49 19.08 19.96
N ASN A 379 11.59 18.39 20.27
CA ASN A 379 12.56 17.93 19.27
C ASN A 379 11.93 16.99 18.24
N GLU A 380 11.16 15.99 18.70
CA GLU A 380 10.53 15.01 17.83
C GLU A 380 9.29 15.58 17.14
N ALA A 381 8.49 16.43 17.80
CA ALA A 381 7.39 17.13 17.14
C ALA A 381 7.88 18.04 16.00
N ALA A 382 9.03 18.70 16.18
CA ALA A 382 9.67 19.49 15.13
C ALA A 382 10.20 18.60 13.98
N ALA A 383 10.83 17.48 14.32
CA ALA A 383 11.31 16.49 13.35
C ALA A 383 10.20 15.80 12.54
N SER A 384 8.98 15.74 13.08
CA SER A 384 7.79 15.21 12.38
C SER A 384 6.94 16.29 11.71
N GLY A 385 7.31 17.56 11.80
CA GLY A 385 6.59 18.65 11.14
C GLY A 385 5.30 19.09 11.84
N HIS A 386 5.10 18.78 13.13
CA HIS A 386 3.88 19.10 13.86
C HIS A 386 3.94 20.50 14.48
N LEU A 387 3.88 21.53 13.62
CA LEU A 387 3.98 22.94 14.03
C LEU A 387 2.98 23.35 15.13
N HIS A 388 1.75 22.83 15.08
CA HIS A 388 0.72 23.12 16.09
C HIS A 388 1.12 22.60 17.49
N VAL A 389 1.76 21.43 17.55
CA VAL A 389 2.32 20.88 18.80
C VAL A 389 3.51 21.70 19.26
N VAL A 390 4.46 22.02 18.37
CA VAL A 390 5.65 22.82 18.70
C VAL A 390 5.24 24.19 19.27
N ARG A 391 4.29 24.88 18.63
CA ARG A 391 3.73 26.16 19.11
C ARG A 391 3.12 26.03 20.49
N TRP A 392 2.40 24.95 20.73
CA TRP A 392 1.74 24.73 22.00
C TRP A 392 2.75 24.41 23.11
N LEU A 393 3.70 23.51 22.86
CA LEU A 393 4.79 23.18 23.79
C LEU A 393 5.61 24.42 24.14
N GLN A 394 5.95 25.26 23.16
CA GLN A 394 6.70 26.50 23.38
C GLN A 394 6.00 27.47 24.35
N ARG A 395 4.66 27.51 24.33
CA ARG A 395 3.87 28.43 25.16
C ARG A 395 3.58 27.89 26.55
N ASN A 396 3.48 26.57 26.70
CA ASN A 396 2.94 25.94 27.91
C ASN A 396 3.95 25.09 28.69
N ARG A 397 5.11 24.77 28.11
CA ARG A 397 6.15 23.92 28.70
C ARG A 397 7.47 24.69 28.84
N ARG A 398 8.25 24.37 29.87
CA ARG A 398 9.52 25.07 30.19
C ARG A 398 10.75 24.33 29.69
N GLU A 399 10.59 23.05 29.35
CA GLU A 399 11.64 22.14 28.91
C GLU A 399 12.30 22.62 27.62
N GLY A 400 11.53 23.22 26.71
CA GLY A 400 12.03 23.74 25.44
C GLY A 400 12.46 22.63 24.47
N CYS A 401 13.41 22.97 23.60
CA CYS A 401 14.02 22.06 22.64
C CYS A 401 15.55 22.13 22.78
N THR A 402 16.25 21.34 21.98
CA THR A 402 17.69 21.52 21.73
C THR A 402 17.91 21.83 20.26
N ALA A 403 19.17 22.09 19.86
CA ALA A 403 19.54 22.26 18.45
C ALA A 403 19.04 21.13 17.53
N ILE A 404 18.80 19.93 18.08
CA ILE A 404 18.22 18.77 17.37
C ILE A 404 16.87 19.11 16.72
N ALA A 405 16.01 19.92 17.35
CA ALA A 405 14.72 20.30 16.78
C ALA A 405 14.88 21.00 15.43
N MET A 406 15.72 22.05 15.38
CA MET A 406 15.99 22.82 14.18
C MET A 406 16.71 21.95 13.14
N THR A 407 17.76 21.23 13.54
CA THR A 407 18.54 20.37 12.63
C THR A 407 17.65 19.31 11.97
N ARG A 408 16.80 18.60 12.72
CA ARG A 408 15.95 17.54 12.15
C ARG A 408 14.78 18.09 11.33
N ALA A 409 14.20 19.22 11.74
CA ALA A 409 13.17 19.91 10.95
C ALA A 409 13.75 20.36 9.59
N LEU A 410 14.99 20.86 9.57
CA LEU A 410 15.72 21.17 8.33
C LEU A 410 15.96 19.92 7.47
N MET A 411 16.56 18.87 8.04
CA MET A 411 16.87 17.64 7.29
C MET A 411 15.65 16.99 6.62
N ARG A 412 14.45 17.21 7.16
CA ARG A 412 13.17 16.67 6.66
C ARG A 412 12.29 17.72 5.96
N ALA A 413 12.83 18.91 5.70
CA ALA A 413 12.19 20.02 4.99
C ALA A 413 10.86 20.51 5.59
N HIS A 414 10.71 20.48 6.93
CA HIS A 414 9.55 21.06 7.62
C HIS A 414 9.68 22.58 7.78
N PHE A 415 9.54 23.31 6.66
CA PHE A 415 9.90 24.73 6.58
C PHE A 415 9.10 25.64 7.52
N ASP A 416 7.83 25.37 7.74
CA ASP A 416 6.96 26.12 8.65
C ASP A 416 7.40 26.02 10.13
N VAL A 417 7.87 24.84 10.54
CA VAL A 417 8.51 24.59 11.83
C VAL A 417 9.86 25.33 11.91
N VAL A 418 10.67 25.27 10.86
CA VAL A 418 11.97 25.97 10.77
C VAL A 418 11.80 27.48 10.96
N LEU A 419 10.86 28.09 10.23
CA LEU A 419 10.56 29.52 10.37
C LEU A 419 10.08 29.86 11.79
N PHE A 420 9.23 29.01 12.38
CA PHE A 420 8.75 29.22 13.74
C PHE A 420 9.88 29.15 14.76
N LEU A 421 10.72 28.11 14.70
CA LEU A 421 11.86 27.93 15.60
C LEU A 421 12.86 29.07 15.45
N HIS A 422 13.18 29.47 14.21
CA HIS A 422 14.06 30.61 13.93
C HIS A 422 13.54 31.92 14.53
N ALA A 423 12.24 32.20 14.38
CA ALA A 423 11.65 33.44 14.88
C ALA A 423 11.52 33.50 16.41
N HIS A 424 11.52 32.35 17.10
CA HIS A 424 11.21 32.28 18.53
C HIS A 424 12.37 31.74 19.40
N ARG A 425 13.42 31.16 18.82
CA ARG A 425 14.55 30.55 19.55
C ARG A 425 15.90 30.86 18.89
N ILE A 426 16.84 31.38 19.68
CA ILE A 426 18.24 31.71 19.32
C ILE A 426 19.18 30.61 19.84
N GLU A 427 18.77 29.34 19.79
CA GLU A 427 19.67 28.24 20.12
C GLU A 427 20.55 27.98 18.89
N ASP A 428 21.88 28.01 19.05
CA ASP A 428 22.82 27.78 17.96
C ASP A 428 22.60 26.38 17.39
N PHE A 429 22.10 26.31 16.15
CA PHE A 429 22.16 25.10 15.36
C PHE A 429 23.41 25.15 14.50
N SER A 430 24.20 24.09 14.54
CA SER A 430 25.37 23.92 13.68
C SER A 430 24.99 23.06 12.50
N PHE A 431 25.25 23.56 11.29
CA PHE A 431 25.40 22.69 10.14
C PHE A 431 26.72 21.93 10.29
N LEU A 432 26.66 20.60 10.35
CA LEU A 432 27.84 19.79 10.09
C LEU A 432 28.03 19.72 8.58
N GLY A 433 29.25 19.69 8.06
CA GLY A 433 29.54 19.53 6.61
C GLY A 433 29.03 18.22 5.99
N THR A 434 28.26 17.42 6.74
CA THR A 434 27.55 16.20 6.34
C THR A 434 26.03 16.34 6.48
N THR A 435 25.50 17.56 6.61
CA THR A 435 24.05 17.80 6.76
C THR A 435 23.38 17.64 5.40
N PHE A 436 22.48 16.67 5.32
CA PHE A 436 21.68 16.39 4.13
C PHE A 436 20.27 16.94 4.32
N VAL A 437 19.84 17.86 3.46
CA VAL A 437 18.48 18.41 3.45
C VAL A 437 17.67 17.63 2.42
N ARG A 438 16.91 16.64 2.90
CA ARG A 438 16.15 15.74 2.05
C ARG A 438 14.82 16.34 1.66
N HIS A 439 14.38 16.06 0.43
CA HIS A 439 13.11 16.55 -0.11
C HIS A 439 12.94 18.06 0.08
N SER A 440 14.03 18.79 -0.12
CA SER A 440 14.05 20.24 0.05
C SER A 440 13.03 20.89 -0.88
N CYS A 441 12.42 22.00 -0.46
CA CYS A 441 11.73 22.90 -1.37
C CYS A 441 12.63 24.09 -1.72
N VAL A 442 12.33 24.74 -2.86
CA VAL A 442 13.07 25.91 -3.34
C VAL A 442 13.08 27.03 -2.29
N GLU A 443 11.94 27.24 -1.62
CA GLU A 443 11.76 28.30 -0.62
C GLU A 443 12.65 28.08 0.61
N LEU A 444 12.77 26.82 1.07
CA LEU A 444 13.66 26.47 2.17
C LEU A 444 15.12 26.69 1.77
N ALA A 445 15.52 26.26 0.57
CA ALA A 445 16.89 26.44 0.09
C ALA A 445 17.25 27.93 -0.11
N GLN A 446 16.34 28.72 -0.67
CA GLN A 446 16.47 30.17 -0.77
C GLN A 446 16.62 30.81 0.60
N TRP A 447 15.73 30.48 1.53
CA TRP A 447 15.77 31.02 2.88
C TRP A 447 17.06 30.65 3.61
N LEU A 448 17.52 29.40 3.47
CA LEU A 448 18.78 28.93 4.04
C LEU A 448 19.98 29.70 3.47
N LEU A 449 20.08 29.84 2.15
CA LEU A 449 21.16 30.61 1.55
C LEU A 449 21.12 32.09 1.96
N CYS A 450 19.93 32.71 2.03
CA CYS A 450 19.82 34.12 2.42
C CYS A 450 20.22 34.37 3.88
N ASN A 451 19.95 33.44 4.79
CA ASN A 451 20.16 33.64 6.23
C ASN A 451 21.44 32.98 6.77
N TYR A 452 21.98 31.96 6.08
CA TYR A 452 23.02 31.07 6.60
C TYR A 452 24.05 30.62 5.54
N ALA A 453 24.24 31.35 4.43
CA ALA A 453 25.19 30.98 3.37
C ALA A 453 26.60 30.64 3.89
N ASP A 454 27.08 31.34 4.92
CA ASP A 454 28.39 31.13 5.55
C ASP A 454 28.51 29.79 6.28
N LYS A 455 27.38 29.22 6.74
CA LYS A 455 27.34 27.95 7.48
C LYS A 455 26.95 26.75 6.62
N LEU A 456 26.56 26.96 5.37
CA LEU A 456 26.07 25.91 4.47
C LEU A 456 27.18 25.24 3.65
N ASP A 457 28.45 25.60 3.88
CA ASP A 457 29.58 25.01 3.16
C ASP A 457 29.63 23.48 3.35
N GLY A 458 29.61 22.75 2.24
CA GLY A 458 29.55 21.28 2.21
C GLY A 458 28.17 20.67 2.45
N CYS A 459 27.12 21.47 2.71
CA CYS A 459 25.76 20.94 2.84
C CYS A 459 25.19 20.51 1.49
N GLU A 460 24.41 19.43 1.51
CA GLU A 460 23.80 18.86 0.31
C GLU A 460 22.28 18.96 0.34
N PHE A 461 21.70 19.36 -0.79
CA PHE A 461 20.27 19.40 -1.05
C PHE A 461 19.89 18.27 -2.00
N GLU A 462 19.01 17.37 -1.53
CA GLU A 462 18.39 16.36 -2.38
C GLU A 462 17.14 16.96 -3.04
N VAL A 463 17.14 16.97 -4.38
CA VAL A 463 16.08 17.53 -5.21
C VAL A 463 15.56 16.45 -6.14
N PRO A 464 14.23 16.17 -6.20
CA PRO A 464 13.69 15.23 -7.18
C PRO A 464 14.10 15.60 -8.62
N THR A 465 14.49 14.63 -9.45
CA THR A 465 14.82 14.88 -10.87
C THR A 465 13.64 15.44 -11.65
N SER A 466 12.40 15.15 -11.20
CA SER A 466 11.16 15.69 -11.74
C SER A 466 10.93 17.18 -11.43
N ASP A 467 11.56 17.74 -10.40
CA ASP A 467 11.45 19.16 -10.05
C ASP A 467 12.46 19.99 -10.84
N TRP A 468 12.15 20.18 -12.12
CA TRP A 468 13.02 20.91 -13.05
C TRP A 468 13.24 22.37 -12.62
N ARG A 469 12.25 23.01 -11.98
CA ARG A 469 12.35 24.40 -11.52
C ARG A 469 13.37 24.53 -10.41
N PHE A 470 13.34 23.62 -9.45
CA PHE A 470 14.31 23.63 -8.36
C PHE A 470 15.71 23.30 -8.88
N ASN A 471 15.86 22.28 -9.73
CA ASN A 471 17.16 21.96 -10.35
C ASN A 471 17.72 23.12 -11.19
N GLU A 472 16.88 23.82 -11.95
CA GLU A 472 17.28 25.00 -12.72
C GLU A 472 17.71 26.16 -11.80
N TRP A 473 16.95 26.38 -10.71
CA TRP A 473 17.31 27.38 -9.71
C TRP A 473 18.66 27.07 -9.04
N CYS A 474 18.90 25.83 -8.62
CA CYS A 474 20.18 25.39 -8.05
C CYS A 474 21.36 25.67 -8.99
N ALA A 475 21.19 25.41 -10.29
CA ALA A 475 22.19 25.72 -11.31
C ALA A 475 22.42 27.22 -11.46
N LYS A 476 21.36 28.05 -11.41
CA LYS A 476 21.45 29.52 -11.51
C LYS A 476 22.24 30.12 -10.34
N VAL A 477 22.03 29.63 -9.12
CA VAL A 477 22.77 30.09 -7.93
C VAL A 477 24.14 29.43 -7.77
N LYS A 478 24.59 28.65 -8.76
CA LYS A 478 25.90 27.97 -8.84
C LYS A 478 26.16 26.94 -7.74
N LEU A 479 25.13 26.25 -7.27
CA LEU A 479 25.35 25.04 -6.45
C LEU A 479 26.03 23.96 -7.32
N HIS A 480 26.98 23.24 -6.74
CA HIS A 480 27.70 22.19 -7.45
C HIS A 480 26.88 20.90 -7.49
N ARG A 481 26.74 20.26 -8.66
CA ARG A 481 26.04 18.97 -8.76
C ARG A 481 26.97 17.85 -8.29
N ALA A 482 26.67 17.23 -7.15
CA ALA A 482 27.54 16.20 -6.58
C ALA A 482 27.20 14.79 -7.05
N ARG A 483 25.91 14.42 -7.04
CA ARG A 483 25.43 13.07 -7.38
C ARG A 483 24.10 13.15 -8.11
N GLU A 484 23.88 12.25 -9.05
CA GLU A 484 22.62 12.13 -9.79
C GLU A 484 22.21 10.65 -9.78
N TYR A 485 20.99 10.40 -9.31
CA TYR A 485 20.33 9.09 -9.31
C TYR A 485 19.02 9.21 -10.09
N ASP A 486 18.46 8.09 -10.54
CA ASP A 486 17.26 8.06 -11.39
C ASP A 486 16.09 8.92 -10.86
N ALA A 487 15.94 9.02 -9.52
CA ALA A 487 14.86 9.75 -8.87
C ALA A 487 15.27 11.12 -8.26
N SER A 488 16.55 11.42 -8.11
CA SER A 488 17.02 12.60 -7.36
C SER A 488 18.39 13.12 -7.79
N THR A 489 18.52 14.45 -7.85
CA THR A 489 19.78 15.16 -8.03
C THR A 489 20.22 15.77 -6.71
N TRP A 490 21.49 15.62 -6.36
CA TRP A 490 22.10 16.14 -5.14
C TRP A 490 22.99 17.34 -5.45
N TRP A 491 22.68 18.47 -4.84
CA TRP A 491 23.38 19.75 -5.02
C TRP A 491 24.15 20.13 -3.76
N VAL A 492 25.45 20.39 -3.87
CA VAL A 492 26.32 20.84 -2.78
C VAL A 492 26.44 22.36 -2.80
N CYS A 493 26.37 22.96 -1.62
CA CYS A 493 26.73 24.35 -1.40
C CYS A 493 28.23 24.49 -1.12
N GLU A 494 28.94 25.24 -1.97
CA GLU A 494 30.34 25.64 -1.75
C GLU A 494 30.38 27.16 -1.56
N ALA A 495 30.68 27.62 -0.35
CA ALA A 495 30.57 29.03 0.03
C ALA A 495 31.42 29.97 -0.85
N ALA A 496 32.50 29.46 -1.45
CA ALA A 496 33.37 30.19 -2.36
C ALA A 496 32.75 30.51 -3.73
N THR A 497 31.61 29.90 -4.09
CA THR A 497 31.05 29.94 -5.45
C THR A 497 29.67 30.59 -5.55
N LEU A 498 29.01 30.84 -4.42
CA LEU A 498 27.68 31.44 -4.36
C LEU A 498 27.69 32.89 -4.87
N GLN A 499 26.90 33.17 -5.91
CA GLN A 499 26.51 34.53 -6.27
C GLN A 499 25.10 34.77 -5.75
N LEU A 500 24.99 35.30 -4.53
CA LEU A 500 23.72 35.83 -4.04
C LEU A 500 23.56 37.23 -4.64
N ASP A 501 22.65 37.38 -5.61
CA ASP A 501 22.20 38.69 -6.07
C ASP A 501 21.52 39.41 -4.88
N GLN A 502 22.29 40.20 -4.14
CA GLN A 502 21.76 41.17 -3.19
C GLN A 502 21.15 42.34 -3.98
N GLN A 503 19.94 42.16 -4.55
CA GLN A 503 19.07 43.26 -4.99
C GLN A 503 17.67 42.76 -5.42
N ALA A 504 16.70 42.79 -4.51
CA ALA A 504 15.30 43.16 -4.76
C ALA A 504 14.60 43.45 -3.42
#